data_AF-A0A0L8AQC1-F1
#
_entry.id   AF-A0A0L8AQC1-F1
#
_cell.length_a   1.000
_cell.length_b   1.000
_cell.length_c   1.000
_cell.angle_alpha   90.00
_cell.angle_beta   90.00
_cell.angle_gamma   90.00
#
_symmetry.space_group_name_H-M   'P 1'
#
loop_
_entity.id
_entity.type
_entity.pdbx_description
1 polymer ?
#
loop_
_entity_poly.entity_id
_entity_poly.type
_entity_poly.pdbx_seq_one_letter_code
_entity_poly.pdbx_strand_id
1 'polypeptide(L)'
;MRNTTLLISLVWLVSSCATVINGNYSQVSIKSDQAVNYIYEGDTIINKLSDPVTFVAKNSKEPITVSIFTEEKTKQVHILPKKAPVYWLNTFSPYFSGFLVDEITGKKWKYPRKVFIDLNKPGNAYTPYFPMDSTLLYRKNKVGFNPLSMVIGYHPGIEVSYERLHGSKFGTQLSYTYFLSRDNDFARNSKGYKIVLEEKYFFRNHENTRWYSGIAAEFFYKQNDADISYYTEPIPNQRFHFRERTRINKQFVSITPHIGLQYYLTRGFVVETYFGIGLRHRKVTYPSIPENYIKQPGFWEWFDLSYSSNKKETAWSANFDLSLKLSWAF
;
A
#
# COMPACT_ATOMS: atom_id res chain seq x y z
N MET A 1 11.98 -44.54 -0.54
CA MET A 1 11.36 -43.32 0.03
C MET A 1 12.38 -42.34 0.62
N ARG A 2 13.34 -42.77 1.48
CA ARG A 2 14.36 -41.89 2.09
C ARG A 2 15.20 -41.07 1.08
N ASN A 3 15.59 -41.68 -0.04
CA ASN A 3 16.41 -41.00 -1.06
C ASN A 3 15.60 -39.99 -1.88
N THR A 4 14.31 -40.24 -2.10
CA THR A 4 13.41 -39.35 -2.84
C THR A 4 13.11 -38.09 -2.03
N THR A 5 12.87 -38.22 -0.72
CA THR A 5 12.68 -37.08 0.19
C THR A 5 13.94 -36.22 0.32
N LEU A 6 15.13 -36.84 0.30
CA LEU A 6 16.41 -36.12 0.36
C LEU A 6 16.69 -35.34 -0.92
N LEU A 7 16.34 -35.92 -2.07
CA LEU A 7 16.45 -35.24 -3.36
C LEU A 7 15.47 -34.05 -3.45
N ILE A 8 14.22 -34.23 -2.99
CA ILE A 8 13.23 -33.15 -2.96
C ILE A 8 13.66 -32.05 -1.99
N SER A 9 14.18 -32.39 -0.79
CA SER A 9 14.69 -31.37 0.13
C SER A 9 15.89 -30.62 -0.45
N LEU A 10 16.78 -31.31 -1.19
CA LEU A 10 17.93 -30.68 -1.85
C LEU A 10 17.48 -29.73 -2.97
N VAL A 11 16.46 -30.11 -3.75
CA VAL A 11 15.90 -29.24 -4.81
C VAL A 11 15.27 -27.99 -4.20
N TRP A 12 14.56 -28.09 -3.08
CA TRP A 12 14.01 -26.93 -2.36
C TRP A 12 15.09 -26.06 -1.72
N LEU A 13 16.20 -26.65 -1.27
CA LEU A 13 17.34 -25.92 -0.70
C LEU A 13 18.15 -25.16 -1.76
N VAL A 14 18.13 -25.59 -3.03
CA VAL A 14 18.94 -25.02 -4.11
C VAL A 14 18.09 -24.28 -5.17
N SER A 15 16.75 -24.27 -5.03
CA SER A 15 15.89 -23.52 -5.95
C SER A 15 15.96 -22.03 -5.66
N SER A 16 16.46 -21.25 -6.63
CA SER A 16 16.33 -19.79 -6.60
C SER A 16 15.00 -19.34 -7.18
N CYS A 17 14.33 -18.42 -6.47
CA CYS A 17 13.08 -17.80 -6.91
C CYS A 17 13.24 -17.06 -8.25
N ALA A 18 14.37 -16.38 -8.48
CA ALA A 18 14.58 -15.69 -9.75
C ALA A 18 14.89 -16.65 -10.89
N THR A 19 15.59 -17.76 -10.62
CA THR A 19 15.91 -18.74 -11.65
C THR A 19 14.66 -19.43 -12.22
N VAL A 20 13.65 -19.65 -11.38
CA VAL A 20 12.35 -20.24 -11.77
C VAL A 20 11.43 -19.20 -12.43
N ILE A 21 11.37 -17.99 -11.89
CA ILE A 21 10.35 -17.00 -12.27
C ILE A 21 10.83 -16.06 -13.39
N ASN A 22 12.13 -15.77 -13.50
CA ASN A 22 12.65 -14.90 -14.55
C ASN A 22 12.94 -15.67 -15.83
N GLY A 23 12.36 -15.20 -16.93
CA GLY A 23 12.76 -15.57 -18.28
C GLY A 23 14.13 -14.97 -18.66
N ASN A 24 14.74 -15.55 -19.70
CA ASN A 24 16.03 -15.10 -20.24
C ASN A 24 15.94 -13.82 -21.08
N TYR A 25 14.72 -13.35 -21.38
CA TYR A 25 14.47 -12.19 -22.22
C TYR A 25 13.55 -11.19 -21.52
N SER A 26 13.71 -9.92 -21.85
CA SER A 26 12.81 -8.84 -21.46
C SER A 26 12.19 -8.22 -22.71
N GLN A 27 10.87 -8.06 -22.69
CA GLN A 27 10.18 -7.15 -23.60
C GLN A 27 10.31 -5.74 -23.04
N VAL A 28 10.88 -4.84 -23.84
CA VAL A 28 11.11 -3.44 -23.49
C VAL A 28 10.36 -2.57 -24.48
N SER A 29 9.39 -1.81 -23.98
CA SER A 29 8.66 -0.82 -24.75
C SER A 29 9.27 0.56 -24.53
N ILE A 30 9.78 1.19 -25.59
CA ILE A 30 10.26 2.57 -25.58
C ILE A 30 9.17 3.50 -26.09
N LYS A 31 9.01 4.64 -25.41
CA LYS A 31 8.18 5.78 -25.85
C LYS A 31 9.01 7.07 -25.74
N SER A 32 8.74 8.04 -26.61
CA SER A 32 9.35 9.38 -26.52
C SER A 32 8.29 10.47 -26.27
N ASP A 33 8.74 11.68 -25.98
CA ASP A 33 7.90 12.87 -25.83
C ASP A 33 7.31 13.35 -27.17
N GLN A 34 7.91 12.95 -28.29
CA GLN A 34 7.47 13.27 -29.65
C GLN A 34 7.60 12.08 -30.61
N ALA A 35 7.10 12.21 -31.83
CA ALA A 35 7.26 11.18 -32.86
C ALA A 35 8.73 11.09 -33.31
N VAL A 36 9.28 9.89 -33.31
CA VAL A 36 10.72 9.64 -33.51
C VAL A 36 10.93 8.30 -34.20
N ASN A 37 12.03 8.15 -34.90
CA ASN A 37 12.47 6.86 -35.43
C ASN A 37 13.49 6.22 -34.49
N TYR A 38 13.60 4.89 -34.52
CA TYR A 38 14.48 4.12 -33.66
C TYR A 38 15.47 3.31 -34.49
N ILE A 39 16.70 3.17 -34.00
CA ILE A 39 17.68 2.19 -34.47
C ILE A 39 18.01 1.26 -33.31
N TYR A 40 17.74 -0.03 -33.50
CA TYR A 40 18.02 -1.09 -32.54
C TYR A 40 18.68 -2.27 -33.26
N GLU A 41 19.85 -2.70 -32.78
CA GLU A 41 20.63 -3.80 -33.40
C GLU A 41 20.89 -3.64 -34.92
N GLY A 42 20.90 -2.39 -35.41
CA GLY A 42 21.10 -2.06 -36.83
C GLY A 42 19.80 -1.91 -37.63
N ASP A 43 18.65 -2.35 -37.08
CA ASP A 43 17.34 -2.20 -37.72
C ASP A 43 16.73 -0.84 -37.44
N THR A 44 16.18 -0.21 -38.49
CA THR A 44 15.50 1.09 -38.39
C THR A 44 13.98 0.89 -38.32
N ILE A 45 13.36 1.40 -37.26
CA ILE A 45 11.91 1.37 -37.04
C ILE A 45 11.36 2.78 -37.21
N ILE A 46 10.49 2.95 -38.19
CA ILE A 46 9.83 4.23 -38.47
C ILE A 46 8.59 4.36 -37.59
N ASN A 47 8.57 5.33 -36.67
CA ASN A 47 7.42 5.56 -35.79
C ASN A 47 6.90 7.01 -35.92
N LYS A 48 5.81 7.14 -36.69
CA LYS A 48 5.22 8.44 -37.03
C LYS A 48 4.22 8.97 -35.99
N LEU A 49 3.80 8.16 -35.01
CA LEU A 49 2.68 8.48 -34.11
C LEU A 49 3.07 8.58 -32.62
N SER A 50 4.37 8.53 -32.29
CA SER A 50 4.84 8.50 -30.89
C SER A 50 4.28 7.31 -30.06
N ASP A 51 3.89 6.25 -30.76
CA ASP A 51 3.41 5.03 -30.12
C ASP A 51 4.58 4.27 -29.48
N PRO A 52 4.35 3.51 -28.38
CA PRO A 52 5.39 2.68 -27.81
C PRO A 52 5.89 1.63 -28.80
N VAL A 53 7.20 1.60 -29.05
CA VAL A 53 7.86 0.55 -29.85
C VAL A 53 8.43 -0.49 -28.91
N THR A 54 8.15 -1.77 -29.15
CA THR A 54 8.58 -2.87 -28.28
C THR A 54 9.63 -3.73 -28.96
N PHE A 55 10.72 -4.02 -28.25
CA PHE A 55 11.77 -4.96 -28.65
C PHE A 55 11.95 -6.03 -27.59
N VAL A 56 12.52 -7.15 -28.00
CA VAL A 56 12.86 -8.27 -27.13
C VAL A 56 14.37 -8.32 -26.99
N ALA A 57 14.87 -8.14 -25.78
CA ALA A 57 16.30 -8.18 -25.51
C ALA A 57 16.66 -9.33 -24.57
N LYS A 58 17.77 -10.00 -24.83
CA LYS A 58 18.32 -11.03 -23.93
C LYS A 58 18.83 -10.37 -22.65
N ASN A 59 18.33 -10.81 -21.50
CA ASN A 59 18.75 -10.30 -20.20
C ASN A 59 20.25 -10.53 -20.00
N SER A 60 20.98 -9.46 -19.74
CA SER A 60 22.42 -9.49 -19.49
C SER A 60 22.80 -8.35 -18.54
N LYS A 61 24.09 -8.28 -18.17
CA LYS A 61 24.65 -7.15 -17.40
C LYS A 61 24.91 -5.92 -18.28
N GLU A 62 25.03 -6.13 -19.59
CA GLU A 62 25.38 -5.09 -20.56
C GLU A 62 24.20 -4.16 -20.80
N PRO A 63 24.43 -2.90 -21.21
CA PRO A 63 23.34 -2.02 -21.60
C PRO A 63 22.79 -2.36 -22.99
N ILE A 64 21.51 -2.13 -23.18
CA ILE A 64 20.93 -2.04 -24.53
C ILE A 64 21.17 -0.64 -25.07
N THR A 65 21.75 -0.55 -26.25
CA THR A 65 21.96 0.74 -26.93
C THR A 65 20.87 0.95 -27.98
N VAL A 66 20.13 2.04 -27.84
CA VAL A 66 19.11 2.47 -28.82
C VAL A 66 19.43 3.87 -29.28
N SER A 67 19.47 4.08 -30.59
CA SER A 67 19.55 5.42 -31.15
C SER A 67 18.15 5.88 -31.54
N ILE A 68 17.77 7.08 -31.12
CA ILE A 68 16.50 7.70 -31.41
C ILE A 68 16.78 8.95 -32.21
N PHE A 69 16.04 9.17 -33.29
CA PHE A 69 16.27 10.33 -34.14
C PHE A 69 14.98 10.92 -34.70
N THR A 70 15.01 12.23 -34.90
CA THR A 70 14.11 13.00 -35.74
C THR A 70 14.90 13.53 -36.94
N GLU A 71 14.29 14.35 -37.79
CA GLU A 71 15.01 15.03 -38.87
C GLU A 71 16.09 15.99 -38.33
N GLU A 72 15.90 16.53 -37.11
CA GLU A 72 16.76 17.57 -36.54
C GLU A 72 17.71 17.07 -35.44
N LYS A 73 17.34 16.00 -34.74
CA LYS A 73 18.04 15.56 -33.52
C LYS A 73 18.27 14.07 -33.52
N THR A 74 19.47 13.66 -33.10
CA THR A 74 19.81 12.26 -32.83
C THR A 74 20.30 12.13 -31.40
N LYS A 75 19.81 11.10 -30.71
CA LYS A 75 20.14 10.81 -29.31
C LYS A 75 20.36 9.31 -29.14
N GLN A 76 21.51 8.95 -28.61
CA GLN A 76 21.80 7.57 -28.22
C GLN A 76 21.51 7.38 -26.73
N VAL A 77 20.81 6.31 -26.39
CA VAL A 77 20.43 5.97 -25.02
C VAL A 77 20.87 4.54 -24.70
N HIS A 78 21.58 4.38 -23.59
CA HIS A 78 22.01 3.11 -23.02
C HIS A 78 21.07 2.73 -21.87
N ILE A 79 20.15 1.80 -22.15
CA ILE A 79 19.18 1.27 -21.20
C ILE A 79 19.88 0.23 -20.34
N LEU A 80 19.98 0.53 -19.04
CA LEU A 80 20.70 -0.31 -18.08
C LEU A 80 19.78 -1.40 -17.52
N PRO A 81 20.30 -2.63 -17.35
CA PRO A 81 19.59 -3.68 -16.65
C PRO A 81 19.56 -3.40 -15.14
N LYS A 82 18.57 -3.98 -14.46
CA LYS A 82 18.44 -3.94 -13.00
C LYS A 82 18.35 -5.35 -12.45
N LYS A 83 18.69 -5.52 -11.17
CA LYS A 83 18.38 -6.76 -10.46
C LYS A 83 16.86 -6.91 -10.37
N ALA A 84 16.34 -8.05 -10.81
CA ALA A 84 14.90 -8.32 -10.79
C ALA A 84 14.39 -8.31 -9.34
N PRO A 85 13.17 -7.83 -9.05
CA PRO A 85 12.63 -7.83 -7.68
C PRO A 85 12.67 -9.22 -7.01
N VAL A 86 12.42 -10.29 -7.78
CA VAL A 86 12.46 -11.68 -7.31
C VAL A 86 13.84 -12.15 -6.86
N TYR A 87 14.93 -11.50 -7.31
CA TYR A 87 16.28 -11.77 -6.80
C TYR A 87 16.34 -11.53 -5.29
N TRP A 88 15.69 -10.49 -4.79
CA TRP A 88 15.68 -10.14 -3.38
C TRP A 88 14.86 -11.08 -2.51
N LEU A 89 13.94 -11.87 -3.12
CA LEU A 89 13.21 -12.91 -2.40
C LEU A 89 14.12 -14.05 -1.94
N ASN A 90 15.32 -14.19 -2.52
CA ASN A 90 16.32 -15.14 -2.04
C ASN A 90 16.87 -14.81 -0.65
N THR A 91 16.54 -13.64 -0.08
CA THR A 91 16.79 -13.36 1.35
C THR A 91 16.09 -14.38 2.25
N PHE A 92 15.00 -14.99 1.78
CA PHE A 92 14.28 -16.06 2.48
C PHE A 92 14.76 -17.48 2.11
N SER A 93 15.74 -17.60 1.20
CA SER A 93 16.32 -18.90 0.87
C SER A 93 17.24 -19.38 1.99
N PRO A 94 17.24 -20.68 2.34
CA PRO A 94 18.15 -21.23 3.32
C PRO A 94 19.61 -20.92 2.98
N TYR A 95 20.34 -20.36 3.95
CA TYR A 95 21.75 -19.96 3.82
C TYR A 95 22.03 -18.98 2.69
N PHE A 96 21.04 -18.20 2.22
CA PHE A 96 21.20 -17.25 1.11
C PHE A 96 21.65 -17.89 -0.22
N SER A 97 21.55 -19.23 -0.33
CA SER A 97 22.02 -20.02 -1.46
C SER A 97 21.36 -19.63 -2.78
N GLY A 98 20.10 -19.15 -2.76
CA GLY A 98 19.40 -18.67 -3.93
C GLY A 98 20.11 -17.51 -4.63
N PHE A 99 20.82 -16.65 -3.88
CA PHE A 99 21.62 -15.58 -4.48
C PHE A 99 22.80 -16.13 -5.29
N LEU A 100 23.49 -17.16 -4.79
CA LEU A 100 24.60 -17.80 -5.52
C LEU A 100 24.12 -18.42 -6.83
N VAL A 101 22.96 -19.11 -6.80
CA VAL A 101 22.36 -19.71 -8.00
C VAL A 101 22.02 -18.63 -9.04
N ASP A 102 21.48 -17.49 -8.61
CA ASP A 102 21.20 -16.37 -9.52
C ASP A 102 22.44 -15.65 -10.07
N GLU A 103 23.52 -15.63 -9.27
CA GLU A 103 24.82 -15.11 -9.70
C GLU A 103 25.43 -16.00 -10.79
N ILE A 104 25.42 -17.32 -10.60
CA ILE A 104 25.95 -18.31 -11.55
C ILE A 104 25.11 -18.34 -12.84
N THR A 105 23.79 -18.34 -12.72
CA THR A 105 22.89 -18.44 -13.89
C THR A 105 22.72 -17.12 -14.65
N GLY A 106 23.13 -15.99 -14.06
CA GLY A 106 22.93 -14.66 -14.63
C GLY A 106 21.47 -14.18 -14.66
N LYS A 107 20.52 -14.97 -14.16
CA LYS A 107 19.06 -14.69 -14.18
C LYS A 107 18.61 -13.60 -13.19
N LYS A 108 19.54 -12.97 -12.49
CA LYS A 108 19.30 -11.77 -11.67
C LYS A 108 18.99 -10.53 -12.52
N TRP A 109 19.49 -10.44 -13.74
CA TRP A 109 19.37 -9.22 -14.56
C TRP A 109 18.04 -9.15 -15.32
N LYS A 110 17.49 -7.95 -15.40
CA LYS A 110 16.26 -7.68 -16.16
C LYS A 110 16.23 -6.23 -16.63
N TYR A 111 15.84 -6.01 -17.88
CA TYR A 111 15.65 -4.67 -18.39
C TYR A 111 14.30 -4.09 -17.93
N PRO A 112 14.19 -2.75 -17.80
CA PRO A 112 12.90 -2.11 -17.54
C PRO A 112 11.93 -2.39 -18.69
N ARG A 113 10.70 -2.81 -18.37
CA ARG A 113 9.67 -3.11 -19.37
C ARG A 113 9.18 -1.88 -20.14
N LYS A 114 9.26 -0.71 -19.51
CA LYS A 114 8.84 0.58 -20.08
C LYS A 114 9.99 1.55 -19.94
N VAL A 115 10.32 2.24 -21.02
CA VAL A 115 11.39 3.23 -21.07
C VAL A 115 10.86 4.46 -21.77
N PHE A 116 10.85 5.59 -21.06
CA PHE A 116 10.46 6.87 -21.64
C PHE A 116 11.69 7.75 -21.84
N ILE A 117 11.82 8.31 -23.03
CA ILE A 117 12.99 9.07 -23.45
C ILE A 117 12.54 10.46 -23.89
N ASP A 118 12.98 11.43 -23.11
CA ASP A 118 12.78 12.85 -23.37
C ASP A 118 13.94 13.35 -24.24
N LEU A 119 13.65 13.76 -25.46
CA LEU A 119 14.67 14.22 -26.41
C LEU A 119 15.29 15.56 -26.02
N ASN A 120 14.62 16.35 -25.18
CA ASN A 120 15.11 17.64 -24.73
C ASN A 120 16.06 17.53 -23.53
N LYS A 121 16.08 16.38 -22.84
CA LYS A 121 17.05 16.12 -21.78
C LYS A 121 18.41 15.72 -22.35
N PRO A 122 19.52 16.37 -21.92
CA PRO A 122 20.85 16.02 -22.41
C PRO A 122 21.31 14.65 -21.93
N GLY A 123 22.28 14.08 -22.65
CA GLY A 123 22.97 12.84 -22.28
C GLY A 123 22.08 11.59 -22.27
N ASN A 124 22.46 10.59 -21.48
CA ASN A 124 21.80 9.28 -21.42
C ASN A 124 20.54 9.25 -20.50
N ALA A 125 19.79 10.35 -20.41
CA ALA A 125 18.65 10.45 -19.50
C ALA A 125 17.40 9.73 -20.06
N TYR A 126 16.88 8.77 -19.29
CA TYR A 126 15.59 8.10 -19.53
C TYR A 126 14.87 7.81 -18.21
N THR A 127 13.55 7.59 -18.25
CA THR A 127 12.77 7.10 -17.11
C THR A 127 12.29 5.66 -17.32
N PRO A 128 12.43 4.75 -16.34
CA PRO A 128 12.07 3.33 -16.48
C PRO A 128 10.56 3.08 -16.29
N TYR A 129 9.75 4.02 -16.75
CA TYR A 129 8.28 4.00 -16.74
C TYR A 129 7.77 5.07 -17.71
N PHE A 130 6.55 4.91 -18.19
CA PHE A 130 5.87 5.97 -18.93
C PHE A 130 5.28 6.98 -17.95
N PRO A 131 5.53 8.28 -18.14
CA PRO A 131 4.96 9.32 -17.28
C PRO A 131 3.44 9.34 -17.40
N MET A 132 2.78 9.78 -16.33
CA MET A 132 1.34 10.01 -16.32
C MET A 132 0.94 11.08 -17.34
N ASP A 133 -0.18 10.86 -18.03
CA ASP A 133 -0.82 11.88 -18.85
C ASP A 133 -1.28 13.06 -17.96
N SER A 134 -0.86 14.28 -18.31
CA SER A 134 -1.22 15.50 -17.57
C SER A 134 -2.73 15.74 -17.52
N THR A 135 -3.50 15.20 -18.48
CA THR A 135 -4.96 15.32 -18.50
C THR A 135 -5.64 14.65 -17.31
N LEU A 136 -5.02 13.60 -16.76
CA LEU A 136 -5.49 12.94 -15.53
C LEU A 136 -5.34 13.85 -14.30
N LEU A 137 -4.36 14.76 -14.33
CA LEU A 137 -4.06 15.67 -13.22
C LEU A 137 -4.84 16.99 -13.28
N TYR A 138 -5.53 17.28 -14.39
CA TYR A 138 -6.43 18.44 -14.47
C TYR A 138 -7.69 18.28 -13.62
N ARG A 139 -8.11 17.03 -13.36
CA ARG A 139 -9.21 16.68 -12.45
C ARG A 139 -8.74 16.78 -11.01
N LYS A 140 -8.74 18.01 -10.50
CA LYS A 140 -8.15 18.33 -9.21
C LYS A 140 -8.96 17.77 -8.04
N ASN A 141 -10.25 17.49 -8.22
CA ASN A 141 -11.10 17.09 -7.10
C ASN A 141 -11.48 15.61 -7.24
N LYS A 142 -11.50 14.91 -6.11
CA LYS A 142 -11.91 13.52 -6.03
C LYS A 142 -12.90 13.34 -4.89
N VAL A 143 -13.97 12.61 -5.13
CA VAL A 143 -14.88 12.13 -4.08
C VAL A 143 -14.82 10.62 -4.07
N GLY A 144 -14.73 10.01 -2.90
CA GLY A 144 -14.62 8.56 -2.79
C GLY A 144 -15.21 8.01 -1.50
N PHE A 145 -15.20 6.69 -1.42
CA PHE A 145 -15.65 5.94 -0.25
C PHE A 145 -14.73 4.75 0.01
N ASN A 146 -14.72 4.26 1.24
CA ASN A 146 -13.91 3.11 1.66
C ASN A 146 -14.80 1.89 1.94
N PRO A 147 -14.97 0.93 1.01
CA PRO A 147 -15.78 -0.26 1.26
C PRO A 147 -15.29 -1.11 2.43
N LEU A 148 -14.00 -1.10 2.75
CA LEU A 148 -13.47 -1.88 3.88
C LEU A 148 -13.99 -1.36 5.22
N SER A 149 -14.34 -0.07 5.32
CA SER A 149 -14.90 0.52 6.54
C SER A 149 -16.24 -0.12 6.95
N MET A 150 -16.97 -0.75 6.03
CA MET A 150 -18.25 -1.42 6.33
C MET A 150 -18.05 -2.87 6.79
N VAL A 151 -17.09 -3.57 6.19
CA VAL A 151 -16.94 -5.04 6.33
C VAL A 151 -15.85 -5.41 7.31
N ILE A 152 -14.75 -4.66 7.32
CA ILE A 152 -13.55 -4.98 8.07
C ILE A 152 -13.51 -4.14 9.35
N GLY A 153 -13.51 -4.84 10.48
CA GLY A 153 -13.04 -4.30 11.76
C GLY A 153 -14.11 -4.10 12.82
N TYR A 154 -13.64 -3.57 13.95
CA TYR A 154 -14.39 -3.34 15.19
C TYR A 154 -15.32 -2.12 15.11
N HIS A 155 -15.16 -1.29 14.09
CA HIS A 155 -15.88 -0.03 13.97
C HIS A 155 -16.49 0.08 12.56
N PRO A 156 -17.49 -0.75 12.24
CA PRO A 156 -18.17 -0.68 10.96
C PRO A 156 -18.75 0.72 10.77
N GLY A 157 -18.61 1.27 9.58
CA GLY A 157 -19.04 2.62 9.25
C GLY A 157 -19.16 2.86 7.75
N ILE A 158 -19.78 3.98 7.39
CA ILE A 158 -19.81 4.51 6.03
C ILE A 158 -18.82 5.66 5.97
N GLU A 159 -17.78 5.51 5.17
CA GLU A 159 -16.77 6.55 4.96
C GLU A 159 -16.97 7.25 3.61
N VAL A 160 -16.98 8.59 3.64
CA VAL A 160 -16.91 9.45 2.45
C VAL A 160 -15.67 10.31 2.56
N SER A 161 -14.94 10.46 1.47
CA SER A 161 -13.72 11.26 1.40
C SER A 161 -13.76 12.24 0.23
N TYR A 162 -13.23 13.43 0.46
CA TYR A 162 -12.97 14.43 -0.57
C TYR A 162 -11.47 14.73 -0.60
N GLU A 163 -10.84 14.64 -1.77
CA GLU A 163 -9.45 15.02 -1.99
C GLU A 163 -9.35 16.13 -3.02
N ARG A 164 -8.50 17.13 -2.75
CA ARG A 164 -8.12 18.18 -3.69
C ARG A 164 -6.62 18.13 -3.97
N LEU A 165 -6.26 18.01 -5.24
CA LEU A 165 -4.88 18.08 -5.73
C LEU A 165 -4.41 19.53 -5.85
N HIS A 166 -3.22 19.78 -5.30
CA HIS A 166 -2.49 21.04 -5.40
C HIS A 166 -1.30 20.84 -6.35
N GLY A 167 -1.58 20.94 -7.65
CA GLY A 167 -0.60 20.62 -8.70
C GLY A 167 -0.39 19.12 -8.87
N SER A 168 0.80 18.72 -9.31
CA SER A 168 1.12 17.31 -9.61
C SER A 168 1.73 16.52 -8.44
N LYS A 169 2.12 17.22 -7.37
CA LYS A 169 2.91 16.65 -6.26
C LYS A 169 2.20 16.65 -4.92
N PHE A 170 1.16 17.47 -4.71
CA PHE A 170 0.51 17.59 -3.41
C PHE A 170 -0.99 17.35 -3.51
N GLY A 171 -1.60 16.89 -2.42
CA GLY A 171 -3.05 16.79 -2.30
C GLY A 171 -3.50 16.76 -0.85
N THR A 172 -4.60 17.43 -0.55
CA THR A 172 -5.25 17.44 0.76
C THR A 172 -6.50 16.59 0.68
N GLN A 173 -6.69 15.67 1.63
CA GLN A 173 -7.87 14.84 1.73
C GLN A 173 -8.55 15.00 3.08
N LEU A 174 -9.88 15.20 3.05
CA LEU A 174 -10.75 15.14 4.22
C LEU A 174 -11.62 13.90 4.10
N SER A 175 -11.65 13.05 5.13
CA SER A 175 -12.53 11.88 5.20
C SER A 175 -13.43 11.97 6.43
N TYR A 176 -14.69 11.61 6.27
CA TYR A 176 -15.67 11.52 7.32
C TYR A 176 -16.25 10.10 7.34
N THR A 177 -16.25 9.46 8.50
CA THR A 177 -16.89 8.16 8.70
C THR A 177 -18.01 8.29 9.72
N TYR A 178 -19.20 7.80 9.36
CA TYR A 178 -20.30 7.61 10.30
C TYR A 178 -20.35 6.15 10.75
N PHE A 179 -20.35 5.89 12.06
CA PHE A 179 -20.34 4.51 12.56
C PHE A 179 -21.73 3.87 12.50
N LEU A 180 -21.77 2.63 12.02
CA LEU A 180 -22.96 1.80 11.97
C LEU A 180 -23.06 0.94 13.23
N SER A 181 -24.30 0.66 13.62
CA SER A 181 -24.60 -0.30 14.68
C SER A 181 -24.56 -1.73 14.14
N ARG A 182 -24.00 -2.65 14.92
CA ARG A 182 -24.04 -4.10 14.67
C ARG A 182 -24.13 -4.82 16.00
N ASP A 183 -24.86 -5.92 16.07
CA ASP A 183 -25.02 -6.66 17.33
C ASP A 183 -23.75 -7.45 17.70
N ASN A 184 -22.76 -6.74 18.25
CA ASN A 184 -21.52 -7.29 18.80
C ASN A 184 -20.90 -6.31 19.82
N ASP A 185 -19.90 -6.76 20.58
CA ASP A 185 -19.25 -5.99 21.66
C ASP A 185 -18.45 -4.75 21.19
N PHE A 186 -18.36 -4.54 19.88
CA PHE A 186 -17.60 -3.43 19.31
C PHE A 186 -18.50 -2.33 18.75
N ALA A 187 -19.73 -2.68 18.37
CA ALA A 187 -20.60 -1.82 17.58
C ALA A 187 -22.09 -1.89 17.97
N ARG A 188 -22.46 -2.58 19.06
CA ARG A 188 -23.86 -2.58 19.51
C ARG A 188 -24.29 -1.18 19.92
N ASN A 189 -25.45 -0.74 19.44
CA ASN A 189 -25.99 0.61 19.64
C ASN A 189 -24.95 1.72 19.37
N SER A 190 -24.06 1.47 18.41
CA SER A 190 -22.95 2.35 18.09
C SER A 190 -23.45 3.67 17.50
N LYS A 191 -22.95 4.77 18.06
CA LYS A 191 -23.10 6.13 17.51
C LYS A 191 -21.78 6.86 17.60
N GLY A 192 -21.48 7.66 16.59
CA GLY A 192 -20.26 8.46 16.57
C GLY A 192 -19.73 8.67 15.17
N TYR A 193 -18.54 9.25 15.10
CA TYR A 193 -17.92 9.63 13.85
C TYR A 193 -16.39 9.58 13.94
N LYS A 194 -15.77 9.56 12.77
CA LYS A 194 -14.33 9.74 12.58
C LYS A 194 -14.12 10.83 11.53
N ILE A 195 -13.20 11.75 11.80
CA ILE A 195 -12.73 12.75 10.84
C ILE A 195 -11.23 12.53 10.64
N VAL A 196 -10.80 12.49 9.38
CA VAL A 196 -9.39 12.33 9.01
C VAL A 196 -9.00 13.43 8.04
N LEU A 197 -7.97 14.19 8.38
CA LEU A 197 -7.30 15.12 7.47
C LEU A 197 -5.95 14.53 7.07
N GLU A 198 -5.70 14.40 5.78
CA GLU A 198 -4.46 13.82 5.25
C GLU A 198 -3.82 14.74 4.21
N GLU A 199 -2.54 15.02 4.39
CA GLU A 199 -1.70 15.68 3.39
C GLU A 199 -0.85 14.64 2.66
N LYS A 200 -0.93 14.62 1.33
CA LYS A 200 -0.27 13.65 0.46
C LYS A 200 0.81 14.32 -0.38
N TYR A 201 1.97 13.66 -0.48
CA TYR A 201 3.07 14.00 -1.37
C TYR A 201 3.30 12.88 -2.39
N PHE A 202 3.02 13.16 -3.65
CA PHE A 202 3.18 12.25 -4.79
C PHE A 202 4.61 12.33 -5.34
N PHE A 203 5.45 11.38 -4.95
CA PHE A 203 6.85 11.34 -5.36
C PHE A 203 7.08 10.63 -6.70
N ARG A 204 6.08 9.90 -7.23
CA ARG A 204 6.22 9.17 -8.49
C ARG A 204 4.88 8.97 -9.19
N ASN A 205 4.75 9.54 -10.39
CA ASN A 205 3.57 9.47 -11.25
C ASN A 205 3.89 8.63 -12.51
N HIS A 206 3.47 7.37 -12.52
CA HIS A 206 3.46 6.50 -13.68
C HIS A 206 2.17 6.69 -14.47
N GLU A 207 2.14 6.22 -15.72
CA GLU A 207 1.02 6.26 -16.67
C GLU A 207 -0.37 6.27 -16.03
N ASN A 208 -0.72 5.22 -15.28
CA ASN A 208 -2.01 5.07 -14.61
C ASN A 208 -1.87 4.95 -13.08
N THR A 209 -0.72 5.32 -12.51
CA THR A 209 -0.44 5.00 -11.10
C THR A 209 0.38 6.08 -10.42
N ARG A 210 0.00 6.47 -9.20
CA ARG A 210 0.73 7.47 -8.42
C ARG A 210 1.09 6.89 -7.06
N TRP A 211 2.38 6.91 -6.75
CA TRP A 211 2.88 6.57 -5.42
C TRP A 211 2.96 7.85 -4.59
N TYR A 212 2.53 7.76 -3.34
CA TYR A 212 2.59 8.88 -2.42
C TYR A 212 3.00 8.45 -1.03
N SER A 213 3.54 9.41 -0.30
CA SER A 213 3.67 9.38 1.16
C SER A 213 2.75 10.45 1.73
N GLY A 214 2.12 10.19 2.87
CA GLY A 214 1.22 11.16 3.49
C GLY A 214 1.34 11.19 5.01
N ILE A 215 0.73 12.20 5.63
CA ILE A 215 0.54 12.28 7.07
C ILE A 215 -0.94 12.54 7.32
N ALA A 216 -1.57 11.64 8.06
CA ALA A 216 -2.98 11.71 8.42
C ALA A 216 -3.15 12.04 9.91
N ALA A 217 -3.91 13.10 10.20
CA ALA A 217 -4.43 13.42 11.52
C ALA A 217 -5.87 12.93 11.63
N GLU A 218 -6.15 12.09 12.62
CA GLU A 218 -7.46 11.48 12.87
C GLU A 218 -8.01 11.94 14.22
N PHE A 219 -9.28 12.31 14.22
CA PHE A 219 -10.11 12.43 15.40
C PHE A 219 -11.24 11.40 15.34
N PHE A 220 -11.36 10.58 16.37
CA PHE A 220 -12.33 9.50 16.48
C PHE A 220 -13.17 9.69 17.74
N TYR A 221 -14.49 9.64 17.59
CA TYR A 221 -15.43 9.61 18.72
C TYR A 221 -16.48 8.54 18.49
N LYS A 222 -16.64 7.63 19.46
CA LYS A 222 -17.63 6.57 19.39
C LYS A 222 -18.19 6.26 20.77
N GLN A 223 -19.49 6.05 20.82
CA GLN A 223 -20.19 5.42 21.93
C GLN A 223 -20.73 4.08 21.44
N ASN A 224 -20.58 3.02 22.24
CA ASN A 224 -21.20 1.73 21.96
C ASN A 224 -21.49 0.99 23.27
N ASP A 225 -22.44 0.07 23.24
CA ASP A 225 -22.66 -0.85 24.33
C ASP A 225 -21.83 -2.12 24.08
N ALA A 226 -21.36 -2.78 25.14
CA ALA A 226 -20.64 -4.05 25.07
C ALA A 226 -20.94 -4.88 26.31
N ASP A 227 -20.97 -6.20 26.18
CA ASP A 227 -21.10 -7.07 27.35
C ASP A 227 -19.70 -7.30 27.92
N ILE A 228 -19.44 -6.80 29.13
CA ILE A 228 -18.13 -6.86 29.78
C ILE A 228 -18.22 -7.76 31.01
N SER A 229 -17.22 -8.61 31.19
CA SER A 229 -17.06 -9.43 32.40
C SER A 229 -16.44 -8.60 33.52
N TYR A 230 -17.11 -8.58 34.67
CA TYR A 230 -16.66 -7.95 35.90
C TYR A 230 -16.51 -8.98 37.00
N TYR A 231 -15.80 -8.58 38.06
CA TYR A 231 -15.91 -9.20 39.36
C TYR A 231 -16.01 -8.14 40.44
N THR A 232 -16.69 -8.49 41.53
CA THR A 232 -16.69 -7.73 42.79
C THR A 232 -16.00 -8.55 43.87
N GLU A 233 -15.41 -7.87 44.85
CA GLU A 233 -14.84 -8.48 46.06
C GLU A 233 -15.59 -7.94 47.29
N PRO A 234 -16.85 -8.35 47.53
CA PRO A 234 -17.63 -7.88 48.67
C PRO A 234 -17.04 -8.35 50.01
N ILE A 235 -16.28 -9.45 49.99
CA ILE A 235 -15.55 -10.03 51.13
C ILE A 235 -14.12 -10.28 50.64
N PRO A 236 -13.07 -10.02 51.45
CA PRO A 236 -11.70 -10.35 51.08
C PRO A 236 -11.58 -11.81 50.61
N ASN A 237 -10.92 -12.01 49.47
CA ASN A 237 -10.70 -13.32 48.83
C ASN A 237 -11.94 -14.04 48.25
N GLN A 238 -13.11 -13.39 48.19
CA GLN A 238 -14.27 -13.96 47.50
C GLN A 238 -14.66 -13.10 46.28
N ARG A 239 -14.43 -13.64 45.08
CA ARG A 239 -14.75 -12.99 43.81
C ARG A 239 -16.09 -13.46 43.29
N PHE A 240 -17.02 -12.53 43.04
CA PHE A 240 -18.26 -12.82 42.35
C PHE A 240 -18.16 -12.35 40.90
N HIS A 241 -18.20 -13.27 39.94
CA HIS A 241 -18.07 -12.99 38.51
C HIS A 241 -19.43 -12.82 37.85
N PHE A 242 -19.58 -11.79 37.03
CA PHE A 242 -20.80 -11.56 36.26
C PHE A 242 -20.49 -10.82 34.97
N ARG A 243 -21.44 -10.85 34.03
CA ARG A 243 -21.38 -10.05 32.79
C ARG A 243 -22.44 -8.99 32.84
N GLU A 244 -22.05 -7.77 32.51
CA GLU A 244 -22.97 -6.64 32.45
C GLU A 244 -22.82 -5.88 31.15
N ARG A 245 -23.96 -5.47 30.59
CA ARG A 245 -23.97 -4.60 29.43
C ARG A 245 -23.61 -3.20 29.85
N THR A 246 -22.47 -2.73 29.38
CA THR A 246 -21.93 -1.43 29.75
C THR A 246 -21.82 -0.53 28.53
N ARG A 247 -22.20 0.73 28.70
CA ARG A 247 -21.93 1.79 27.73
C ARG A 247 -20.46 2.20 27.81
N ILE A 248 -19.80 2.22 26.66
CA ILE A 248 -18.39 2.60 26.51
C ILE A 248 -18.31 3.84 25.64
N ASN A 249 -17.57 4.84 26.13
CA ASN A 249 -17.20 6.01 25.35
C ASN A 249 -15.74 5.91 24.94
N LYS A 250 -15.45 6.09 23.65
CA LYS A 250 -14.12 6.02 23.05
C LYS A 250 -13.79 7.33 22.35
N GLN A 251 -12.64 7.90 22.67
CA GLN A 251 -12.08 9.09 22.06
C GLN A 251 -10.64 8.80 21.66
N PHE A 252 -10.33 8.87 20.37
CA PHE A 252 -8.96 8.71 19.88
C PHE A 252 -8.52 9.97 19.11
N VAL A 253 -7.24 10.30 19.29
CA VAL A 253 -6.52 11.25 18.45
C VAL A 253 -5.29 10.52 17.94
N SER A 254 -5.09 10.49 16.63
CA SER A 254 -3.93 9.82 16.05
C SER A 254 -3.27 10.61 14.94
N ILE A 255 -1.96 10.41 14.81
CA ILE A 255 -1.14 10.91 13.71
C ILE A 255 -0.48 9.69 13.06
N THR A 256 -0.73 9.49 11.77
CA THR A 256 -0.33 8.29 11.05
C THR A 256 0.39 8.66 9.76
N PRO A 257 1.69 8.34 9.60
CA PRO A 257 2.34 8.39 8.31
C PRO A 257 1.79 7.28 7.40
N HIS A 258 1.47 7.62 6.17
CA HIS A 258 0.96 6.71 5.15
C HIS A 258 1.95 6.55 4.01
N ILE A 259 1.99 5.35 3.44
CA ILE A 259 2.54 5.09 2.11
C ILE A 259 1.42 4.46 1.30
N GLY A 260 1.12 5.04 0.14
CA GLY A 260 -0.02 4.64 -0.66
C GLY A 260 0.19 4.70 -2.16
N LEU A 261 -0.81 4.17 -2.85
CA LEU A 261 -0.88 3.98 -4.28
C LEU A 261 -2.26 4.40 -4.79
N GLN A 262 -2.31 5.31 -5.76
CA GLN A 262 -3.51 5.60 -6.54
C GLN A 262 -3.39 4.96 -7.91
N TYR A 263 -4.36 4.18 -8.33
CA TYR A 263 -4.44 3.55 -9.64
C TYR A 263 -5.66 4.07 -10.40
N TYR A 264 -5.44 4.69 -11.56
CA TYR A 264 -6.48 5.23 -12.44
C TYR A 264 -6.95 4.10 -13.36
N LEU A 265 -8.13 3.53 -13.06
CA LEU A 265 -8.78 2.54 -13.94
C LEU A 265 -9.35 3.21 -15.19
N THR A 266 -9.88 4.43 -15.02
CA THR A 266 -10.31 5.29 -16.12
C THR A 266 -9.84 6.71 -15.84
N ARG A 267 -10.16 7.66 -16.73
CA ARG A 267 -9.86 9.09 -16.50
C ARG A 267 -10.56 9.66 -15.26
N GLY A 268 -11.68 9.06 -14.84
CA GLY A 268 -12.44 9.48 -13.66
C GLY A 268 -12.32 8.52 -12.50
N PHE A 269 -12.24 7.21 -12.73
CA PHE A 269 -12.29 6.22 -11.66
C PHE A 269 -10.90 5.87 -11.12
N VAL A 270 -10.71 6.05 -9.82
CA VAL A 270 -9.45 5.87 -9.12
C VAL A 270 -9.64 4.88 -7.97
N VAL A 271 -8.77 3.87 -7.92
CA VAL A 271 -8.65 2.97 -6.79
C VAL A 271 -7.42 3.38 -6.00
N GLU A 272 -7.58 3.63 -4.72
CA GLU A 272 -6.49 3.98 -3.84
C GLU A 272 -6.32 2.93 -2.76
N THR A 273 -5.08 2.59 -2.45
CA THR A 273 -4.76 1.79 -1.27
C THR A 273 -3.59 2.41 -0.54
N TYR A 274 -3.60 2.32 0.78
CA TYR A 274 -2.49 2.77 1.60
C TYR A 274 -2.38 1.95 2.87
N PHE A 275 -1.18 2.00 3.44
CA PHE A 275 -0.83 1.42 4.72
C PHE A 275 -0.08 2.45 5.55
N GLY A 276 -0.28 2.43 6.87
CA GLY A 276 0.44 3.27 7.83
C GLY A 276 0.54 2.67 9.22
N ILE A 277 1.60 3.07 9.94
CA ILE A 277 1.78 2.79 11.36
C ILE A 277 2.02 4.11 12.07
N GLY A 278 1.14 4.45 13.00
CA GLY A 278 1.11 5.75 13.67
C GLY A 278 1.09 5.68 15.18
N LEU A 279 0.97 6.85 15.80
CA LEU A 279 0.73 7.02 17.22
C LEU A 279 -0.71 7.42 17.46
N ARG A 280 -1.34 6.78 18.44
CA ARG A 280 -2.71 7.03 18.86
C ARG A 280 -2.76 7.28 20.37
N HIS A 281 -3.24 8.46 20.73
CA HIS A 281 -3.72 8.72 22.08
C HIS A 281 -5.16 8.22 22.18
N ARG A 282 -5.40 7.34 23.14
CA ARG A 282 -6.71 6.72 23.35
C ARG A 282 -7.22 7.03 24.75
N LYS A 283 -8.48 7.45 24.83
CA LYS A 283 -9.26 7.58 26.05
C LYS A 283 -10.53 6.74 25.94
N VAL A 284 -10.65 5.74 26.81
CA VAL A 284 -11.83 4.88 26.91
C VAL A 284 -12.41 4.99 28.31
N THR A 285 -13.69 5.35 28.41
CA THR A 285 -14.38 5.54 29.69
C THR A 285 -15.67 4.75 29.75
N TYR A 286 -16.06 4.40 30.99
CA TYR A 286 -17.29 3.68 31.30
C TYR A 286 -18.14 4.58 32.20
N PRO A 287 -19.07 5.39 31.65
CA PRO A 287 -19.81 6.38 32.43
C PRO A 287 -20.80 5.79 33.45
N SER A 288 -21.21 4.53 33.30
CA SER A 288 -22.35 3.95 34.04
C SER A 288 -21.98 2.80 34.98
N ILE A 289 -20.70 2.63 35.33
CA ILE A 289 -20.25 1.51 36.15
C ILE A 289 -20.03 1.93 37.61
N PRO A 290 -20.58 1.20 38.59
CA PRO A 290 -20.25 1.34 40.01
C PRO A 290 -18.76 1.20 40.33
N GLU A 291 -18.23 2.00 41.26
CA GLU A 291 -16.78 2.02 41.56
C GLU A 291 -16.21 0.69 42.08
N ASN A 292 -17.06 -0.17 42.67
CA ASN A 292 -16.68 -1.46 43.20
C ASN A 292 -16.53 -2.56 42.14
N TYR A 293 -16.82 -2.29 40.86
CA TYR A 293 -16.70 -3.26 39.79
C TYR A 293 -15.29 -3.28 39.21
N ILE A 294 -14.63 -4.43 39.28
CA ILE A 294 -13.31 -4.62 38.70
C ILE A 294 -13.45 -5.42 37.41
N LYS A 295 -12.92 -4.88 36.30
CA LYS A 295 -12.95 -5.57 35.02
C LYS A 295 -12.11 -6.85 35.09
N GLN A 296 -12.67 -7.98 34.66
CA GLN A 296 -11.92 -9.23 34.56
C GLN A 296 -10.90 -9.12 33.41
N PRO A 297 -9.61 -9.45 33.63
CA PRO A 297 -8.64 -9.55 32.55
C PRO A 297 -9.05 -10.65 31.57
N GLY A 298 -8.81 -10.43 30.27
CA GLY A 298 -9.00 -11.46 29.26
C GLY A 298 -8.07 -12.66 29.50
N PHE A 299 -8.52 -13.87 29.19
CA PHE A 299 -7.76 -15.11 29.40
C PHE A 299 -6.54 -15.27 28.48
N TRP A 300 -6.42 -14.44 27.43
CA TRP A 300 -5.35 -14.49 26.44
C TRP A 300 -4.61 -13.14 26.38
N GLU A 301 -3.50 -13.05 27.09
CA GLU A 301 -2.78 -11.77 27.33
C GLU A 301 -2.17 -11.14 26.06
N TRP A 302 -2.01 -11.89 24.97
CA TRP A 302 -1.17 -11.47 23.84
C TRP A 302 -1.98 -10.94 22.65
N PHE A 303 -3.25 -11.34 22.46
CA PHE A 303 -4.09 -10.93 21.32
C PHE A 303 -5.60 -10.87 21.60
N ASP A 304 -6.04 -10.54 22.83
CA ASP A 304 -7.47 -10.31 23.09
C ASP A 304 -7.88 -8.90 22.60
N LEU A 305 -8.29 -8.84 21.34
CA LEU A 305 -8.70 -7.61 20.66
C LEU A 305 -10.00 -7.03 21.23
N SER A 306 -10.93 -7.88 21.72
CA SER A 306 -12.13 -7.45 22.46
C SER A 306 -11.79 -6.76 23.77
N TYR A 307 -10.96 -7.40 24.59
CA TYR A 307 -10.53 -6.86 25.86
C TYR A 307 -9.76 -5.55 25.66
N SER A 308 -8.80 -5.57 24.74
CA SER A 308 -7.92 -4.43 24.45
C SER A 308 -8.70 -3.26 23.87
N SER A 309 -9.60 -3.48 22.90
CA SER A 309 -10.39 -2.40 22.27
C SER A 309 -11.30 -1.68 23.27
N ASN A 310 -11.83 -2.42 24.25
CA ASN A 310 -12.78 -1.91 25.22
C ASN A 310 -12.16 -1.51 26.56
N LYS A 311 -10.87 -1.77 26.84
CA LYS A 311 -10.22 -1.49 28.15
C LYS A 311 -10.31 -0.01 28.53
N LYS A 312 -10.82 0.27 29.75
CA LYS A 312 -10.83 1.61 30.36
C LYS A 312 -9.40 2.04 30.63
N GLU A 313 -8.91 2.97 29.83
CA GLU A 313 -7.58 3.55 30.00
C GLU A 313 -7.47 4.88 29.24
N THR A 314 -6.50 5.67 29.67
CA THR A 314 -5.98 6.83 28.94
C THR A 314 -4.52 6.55 28.64
N ALA A 315 -4.19 6.22 27.40
CA ALA A 315 -2.87 5.72 27.06
C ALA A 315 -2.47 6.07 25.62
N TRP A 316 -1.15 6.10 25.39
CA TRP A 316 -0.58 6.09 24.05
C TRP A 316 -0.41 4.66 23.56
N SER A 317 -0.63 4.46 22.27
CA SER A 317 -0.51 3.16 21.61
C SER A 317 -0.11 3.35 20.15
N ALA A 318 0.42 2.30 19.52
CA ALA A 318 0.58 2.28 18.07
C ALA A 318 -0.76 2.00 17.39
N ASN A 319 -1.01 2.62 16.24
CA ASN A 319 -2.13 2.26 15.37
C ASN A 319 -1.64 1.77 14.02
N PHE A 320 -2.30 0.75 13.50
CA PHE A 320 -2.13 0.26 12.14
C PHE A 320 -3.34 0.73 11.33
N ASP A 321 -3.09 1.41 10.22
CA ASP A 321 -4.11 1.83 9.27
C ASP A 321 -3.89 1.15 7.91
N LEU A 322 -4.96 0.63 7.34
CA LEU A 322 -5.00 -0.03 6.05
C LEU A 322 -6.33 0.31 5.39
N SER A 323 -6.28 0.77 4.14
CA SER A 323 -7.47 1.23 3.44
C SER A 323 -7.46 0.85 1.96
N LEU A 324 -8.67 0.73 1.43
CA LEU A 324 -8.97 0.63 0.01
C LEU A 324 -10.08 1.63 -0.28
N LYS A 325 -9.79 2.69 -1.04
CA LYS A 325 -10.76 3.71 -1.43
C LYS A 325 -11.09 3.60 -2.90
N LEU A 326 -12.37 3.79 -3.21
CA LEU A 326 -12.88 3.91 -4.57
C LEU A 326 -13.34 5.34 -4.75
N SER A 327 -12.75 6.05 -5.72
CA SER A 327 -12.92 7.48 -5.89
C SER A 327 -13.23 7.85 -7.34
N TRP A 328 -13.95 8.95 -7.52
CA TRP A 328 -14.24 9.58 -8.79
C TRP A 328 -13.60 10.96 -8.88
N ALA A 329 -12.76 11.18 -9.89
CA ALA A 329 -12.03 12.39 -10.18
C ALA A 329 -12.79 13.26 -11.20
N PHE A 330 -12.89 14.56 -10.92
CA PHE A 330 -13.58 15.53 -11.76
C PHE A 330 -12.89 16.89 -11.79
#